data_AF-F5RQ91-F1
#
_entry.id   AF-F5RQ91-F1
#
_cell.length_a   1.000
_cell.length_b   1.000
_cell.length_c   1.000
_cell.angle_alpha   90.00
_cell.angle_beta   90.00
_cell.angle_gamma   90.00
#
_symmetry.space_group_name_H-M   'P 1'
#
loop_
_entity.id
_entity.type
_entity.pdbx_description
1 polymer ?
#
loop_
_entity_poly.entity_id
_entity_poly.type
_entity_poly.pdbx_seq_one_letter_code
_entity_poly.pdbx_strand_id
1 'polypeptide(L)'
;MRAEEGDDNGYEEGVSSMSARWEQLLKEEYEHGREQGIEQGREQGEERAYLASIRGVMRKLSLTAEKAMDLLAIPQSEWARYKAML
;
A
#
# COMPACT_ATOMS: atom_id res chain seq x y z
N MET A 1 4.21 -48.09 -43.06
CA MET A 1 3.93 -47.41 -41.77
C MET A 1 4.05 -45.92 -42.03
N ARG A 2 2.95 -45.18 -41.96
CA ARG A 2 2.97 -43.71 -41.96
C ARG A 2 2.82 -43.32 -40.50
N ALA A 3 3.86 -42.74 -39.91
CA ALA A 3 3.77 -42.23 -38.56
C ALA A 3 2.72 -41.11 -38.55
N GLU A 4 1.74 -41.22 -37.67
CA GLU A 4 0.86 -40.11 -37.31
C GLU A 4 1.76 -39.05 -36.67
N GLU A 5 2.03 -37.96 -37.40
CA GLU A 5 2.48 -36.71 -36.81
C GLU A 5 1.30 -36.21 -35.98
N GLY A 6 1.25 -36.67 -34.72
CA GLY A 6 0.30 -36.19 -33.73
C GLY A 6 0.45 -34.69 -33.56
N ASP A 7 -0.68 -34.04 -33.31
CA ASP A 7 -0.89 -32.61 -33.09
C ASP A 7 -0.13 -32.08 -31.85
N ASP A 8 1.20 -32.12 -31.88
CA ASP A 8 2.08 -31.55 -30.84
C ASP A 8 2.01 -30.02 -30.85
N ASN A 9 1.68 -29.41 -32.01
CA ASN A 9 1.64 -27.95 -32.16
C ASN A 9 0.53 -27.31 -31.32
N GLY A 10 -0.65 -27.94 -31.20
CA GLY A 10 -1.73 -27.46 -30.33
C GLY A 10 -1.41 -27.55 -28.83
N TYR A 11 -0.61 -28.54 -28.42
CA TYR A 11 -0.16 -28.69 -27.02
C TYR A 11 0.89 -27.63 -26.65
N GLU A 12 1.88 -27.40 -27.51
CA GLU A 12 2.91 -26.37 -27.30
C GLU A 12 2.30 -24.96 -27.29
N GLU A 13 1.36 -24.67 -28.19
CA GLU A 13 0.62 -23.39 -28.20
C GLU A 13 -0.21 -23.19 -26.93
N GLY A 14 -0.86 -24.24 -26.42
CA GLY A 14 -1.61 -24.21 -25.17
C GLY A 14 -0.72 -23.92 -23.95
N VAL A 15 0.43 -24.59 -23.86
CA VAL A 15 1.42 -24.37 -22.79
C VAL A 15 2.01 -22.96 -22.85
N SER A 16 2.34 -22.49 -24.06
CA SER A 16 2.85 -21.13 -24.28
C SER A 16 1.84 -20.06 -23.88
N SER A 17 0.57 -20.22 -24.28
CA SER A 17 -0.53 -19.33 -23.91
C SER A 17 -0.77 -19.29 -22.40
N MET A 18 -0.72 -20.46 -21.74
CA MET A 18 -0.83 -20.54 -20.28
C MET A 18 0.35 -19.87 -19.59
N SER A 19 1.58 -20.07 -20.06
CA SER A 19 2.79 -19.42 -19.51
C SER A 19 2.68 -17.90 -19.59
N ALA A 20 2.29 -17.37 -20.75
CA ALA A 20 2.11 -15.94 -20.95
C ALA A 20 1.02 -15.35 -20.03
N ARG A 21 -0.09 -16.08 -19.82
CA ARG A 21 -1.15 -15.68 -18.88
C ARG A 21 -0.67 -15.69 -17.43
N TRP A 22 0.14 -16.68 -17.03
CA TRP A 22 0.72 -16.73 -15.69
C TRP A 22 1.70 -15.58 -15.44
N GLU A 23 2.56 -15.27 -16.42
CA GLU A 23 3.48 -14.14 -16.34
C GLU A 23 2.74 -12.81 -16.22
N GLN A 24 1.66 -12.62 -16.99
CA GLN A 24 0.80 -11.44 -16.89
C GLN A 24 0.18 -11.31 -15.51
N LEU A 25 -0.44 -12.39 -15.00
CA LEU A 25 -1.05 -12.39 -13.67
C LEU A 25 -0.02 -12.07 -12.57
N LEU A 26 1.16 -12.69 -12.61
CA LEU A 26 2.22 -12.44 -11.63
C LEU A 26 2.67 -10.98 -11.67
N LYS A 27 2.76 -10.39 -12.87
CA LYS A 27 3.13 -8.99 -13.03
C LYS A 27 2.06 -8.05 -12.45
N GLU A 28 0.79 -8.30 -12.77
CA GLU A 28 -0.34 -7.52 -12.26
C GLU A 28 -0.42 -7.58 -10.73
N GLU A 29 -0.33 -8.78 -10.14
CA GLU A 29 -0.34 -8.97 -8.70
C GLU A 29 0.86 -8.30 -8.01
N TYR A 30 2.04 -8.37 -8.61
CA TYR A 30 3.23 -7.70 -8.09
C TYR A 30 3.09 -6.18 -8.12
N GLU A 31 2.63 -5.62 -9.24
CA GLU A 31 2.40 -4.18 -9.38
C GLU A 31 1.35 -3.69 -8.38
N HIS A 32 0.24 -4.43 -8.25
CA HIS A 32 -0.82 -4.11 -7.31
C HIS A 32 -0.34 -4.19 -5.85
N GLY A 33 0.36 -5.25 -5.47
CA GLY A 33 0.92 -5.41 -4.13
C GLY A 33 1.94 -4.32 -3.80
N ARG A 34 2.77 -3.93 -4.78
CA ARG A 34 3.74 -2.83 -4.62
C ARG A 34 3.04 -1.49 -4.41
N GLU A 35 2.01 -1.18 -5.19
CA GLU A 35 1.23 0.06 -5.04
C GLU A 35 0.54 0.14 -3.69
N GLN A 36 -0.15 -0.93 -3.27
CA GLN A 36 -0.78 -0.99 -1.95
C GLN A 36 0.25 -0.82 -0.83
N GLY A 37 1.41 -1.48 -0.93
CA GLY A 37 2.47 -1.38 0.07
C GLY A 37 3.04 0.03 0.19
N ILE A 38 3.23 0.72 -0.93
CA ILE A 38 3.69 2.12 -0.96
C ILE A 38 2.64 3.03 -0.31
N GLU A 39 1.37 2.87 -0.66
CA GLU A 39 0.29 3.72 -0.15
C GLU A 39 0.10 3.54 1.36
N GLN A 40 0.05 2.29 1.84
CA GLN A 40 -0.03 1.99 3.28
C GLN A 40 1.21 2.50 4.03
N GLY A 41 2.40 2.36 3.44
CA GLY A 41 3.64 2.86 4.04
C GLY A 41 3.65 4.39 4.16
N ARG A 42 3.15 5.09 3.14
CA ARG A 42 3.01 6.54 3.11
C ARG A 42 2.03 7.01 4.18
N GLU A 43 0.84 6.41 4.24
CA GLU A 43 -0.21 6.77 5.22
C GLU A 43 0.29 6.56 6.67
N GLN A 44 0.89 5.41 6.96
CA GLN A 44 1.46 5.13 8.28
C GLN A 44 2.63 6.07 8.63
N GLY A 45 3.45 6.43 7.63
CA GLY A 45 4.55 7.37 7.79
C GLY A 45 4.06 8.77 8.14
N GLU A 46 3.05 9.27 7.42
CA GLU A 46 2.42 10.56 7.67
C GLU A 46 1.76 10.60 9.05
N GLU A 47 1.01 9.56 9.42
CA GLU A 47 0.38 9.48 10.75
C GLU A 47 1.42 9.55 11.87
N ARG A 48 2.52 8.80 11.75
CA ARG A 48 3.63 8.83 12.72
C ARG A 48 4.30 10.20 12.79
N ALA A 49 4.48 10.86 11.65
CA ALA A 49 5.07 12.20 11.58
C ALA A 49 4.16 13.25 12.26
N TYR A 50 2.85 13.18 12.04
CA TYR A 50 1.88 14.03 12.73
C TYR A 50 1.88 13.79 14.24
N LEU A 51 1.86 12.53 14.70
CA LEU A 51 1.94 12.20 16.12
C LEU A 51 3.22 12.72 16.78
N ALA A 52 4.37 12.55 16.12
CA ALA A 52 5.64 13.08 16.62
C ALA A 52 5.60 14.61 16.73
N SER A 53 4.99 15.29 15.75
CA SER A 53 4.83 16.74 15.74
C SER A 53 3.91 17.23 16.87
N ILE A 54 2.74 16.59 17.06
CA ILE A 54 1.81 16.93 18.13
C ILE A 54 2.48 16.78 19.50
N ARG A 55 3.12 15.62 19.76
CA ARG A 55 3.87 15.39 21.01
C ARG A 55 5.01 16.39 21.20
N GLY A 56 5.67 16.78 20.11
CA GLY A 56 6.73 17.78 20.11
C GLY A 56 6.22 19.16 20.55
N VAL A 57 5.11 19.62 19.97
CA VAL A 57 4.44 20.88 20.32
C VAL A 57 3.96 20.85 21.78
N MET A 58 3.26 19.79 22.18
CA MET A 58 2.78 19.61 23.55
C MET A 58 3.92 19.75 24.57
N ARG A 59 5.06 19.09 24.32
CA ARG A 59 6.20 19.10 25.24
C ARG A 59 6.95 20.43 25.25
N LYS A 60 7.19 21.03 24.08
CA LYS A 60 7.99 22.26 23.96
C LYS A 60 7.23 23.48 24.45
N LEU A 61 5.91 23.51 24.27
CA LEU A 61 5.07 24.66 24.58
C LEU A 61 4.11 24.41 25.75
N SER A 62 4.19 23.24 26.40
CA SER A 62 3.29 22.82 27.48
C SER A 62 1.81 22.92 27.12
N LEU A 63 1.48 22.64 25.85
CA LEU A 63 0.11 22.70 25.33
C LEU A 63 -0.62 21.36 25.50
N THR A 64 -1.95 21.43 25.59
CA THR A 64 -2.80 20.25 25.49
C THR A 64 -2.77 19.70 24.07
N ALA A 65 -3.15 18.42 23.90
CA ALA A 65 -3.26 17.80 22.58
C ALA A 65 -4.13 18.61 21.62
N GLU A 66 -5.27 19.11 22.10
CA GLU A 66 -6.21 19.93 21.32
C GLU A 66 -5.60 21.26 20.85
N LYS A 67 -4.91 21.98 21.74
CA LYS A 67 -4.21 23.21 21.36
C LYS A 67 -3.04 22.95 20.41
N ALA A 68 -2.35 21.83 20.57
CA ALA A 68 -1.29 21.43 19.66
C ALA A 68 -1.83 21.07 18.26
N MET A 69 -2.95 20.36 18.19
CA MET A 69 -3.62 20.01 16.93
C MET A 69 -4.19 21.25 16.23
N ASP A 70 -4.80 22.17 16.98
CA ASP A 70 -5.25 23.48 16.47
C ASP A 70 -4.08 24.28 15.88
N LEU A 71 -2.95 24.35 16.61
CA LEU A 71 -1.74 25.03 16.15
C LEU A 71 -1.15 24.41 14.87
N LEU A 72 -1.23 23.09 14.74
CA LEU A 72 -0.76 22.35 13.55
C LEU A 72 -1.81 22.32 12.42
N ALA A 73 -2.92 23.04 12.57
CA ALA A 73 -4.03 23.08 11.62
C ALA A 73 -4.59 21.69 11.27
N ILE A 74 -4.57 20.75 12.22
CA ILE A 74 -5.15 19.42 12.04
C ILE A 74 -6.67 19.54 12.10
N PRO A 75 -7.41 19.02 11.10
CA PRO A 75 -8.88 19.09 11.08
C PRO A 75 -9.51 18.49 12.34
N GLN A 76 -10.50 19.18 12.91
CA GLN A 76 -11.25 18.72 14.10
C GLN A 76 -11.82 17.30 13.94
N SER A 77 -12.20 16.91 12.72
CA SER A 77 -12.67 15.56 12.38
C SER A 77 -11.64 14.46 12.66
N GLU A 78 -10.34 14.79 12.66
CA GLU A 78 -9.26 13.86 12.93
C GLU A 78 -8.78 13.87 14.39
N TRP A 79 -9.26 14.81 15.21
CA TRP A 79 -8.79 14.95 16.59
C TRP A 79 -9.05 13.70 17.43
N ALA A 80 -10.18 13.03 17.21
CA ALA A 80 -10.49 11.78 17.91
C ALA A 80 -9.45 10.69 17.61
N ARG A 81 -9.03 10.56 16.34
CA ARG A 81 -8.02 9.58 15.90
C ARG A 81 -6.69 9.83 16.62
N TYR A 82 -6.18 11.05 16.54
CA TYR A 82 -4.88 11.36 17.13
C TYR A 82 -4.90 11.34 18.67
N LYS A 83 -5.98 11.82 19.31
CA LYS A 83 -6.11 11.73 20.77
C LYS A 83 -6.10 10.30 21.31
N ALA A 84 -6.61 9.33 20.56
CA ALA A 84 -6.57 7.92 20.97
C ALA A 84 -5.14 7.33 20.98
N MET A 85 -4.19 7.96 20.29
CA MET A 85 -2.82 7.49 20.12
C MET A 85 -1.78 8.31 20.90
N LEU A 86 -2.18 9.46 21.48
CA LEU A 86 -1.28 10.38 22.19
C LEU A 86 -1.07 9.99 23.65
#